data_AF-A0A7C2ELQ0-F1
#
_entry.id   AF-A0A7C2ELQ0-F1
#
_cell.length_a   1.000
_cell.length_b   1.000
_cell.length_c   1.000
_cell.angle_alpha   90.00
_cell.angle_beta   90.00
_cell.angle_gamma   90.00
#
_symmetry.space_group_name_H-M   'P 1'
#
loop_
_entity.id
_entity.type
_entity.pdbx_description
1 polymer ?
#
loop_
_entity_poly.entity_id
_entity_poly.type
_entity_poly.pdbx_seq_one_letter_code
_entity_poly.pdbx_strand_id
1 'polypeptide(L)'
;MRSLYMQPALSMNGSACQASTAASHFKAVERVITAMRERLDEPLSLEDLASIAIISPYHFDRIFRQTVGIPPCQFLSALRIWSAKKLLLTTCLSVTDVCFEVGYNSLGTFITRFTQLVGLSPRRLRRLAKEAALIEIDQLNRIDGRETSQSRPGSGITGHVSGNENIDGPTFVGLFPAPIPQGRPLACALLTRPGFYHIPFIEDGIYYAMAAAFPWSEYPKALFLMESGEMRLATSASPTVVKNGRVETGSDLVLRPAQLTDPPILVTLPLLLSESFGAARNRVEGPGPGSPAQSIIGEMASSAGEGLRPDAQFERRPVTGVQV
;
A
#
# COMPACT_ATOMS: atom_id res chain seq x y z
N MET A 1 5.43 -11.52 24.18
CA MET A 1 4.71 -10.69 23.20
C MET A 1 3.74 -11.57 22.45
N ARG A 2 2.43 -11.44 22.70
CA ARG A 2 1.39 -12.30 22.10
C ARG A 2 1.07 -11.83 20.68
N SER A 3 0.95 -12.81 19.76
CA SER A 3 0.63 -12.67 18.34
C SER A 3 -0.61 -11.78 18.10
N LEU A 4 -0.53 -10.96 17.05
CA LEU A 4 -1.40 -9.82 16.76
C LEU A 4 -2.59 -10.14 15.83
N TYR A 5 -2.90 -11.41 15.61
CA TYR A 5 -4.09 -11.84 14.86
C TYR A 5 -4.80 -12.98 15.58
N MET A 6 -5.28 -12.69 16.79
CA MET A 6 -6.23 -13.55 17.46
C MET A 6 -7.62 -13.26 16.85
N GLN A 7 -7.94 -13.91 15.73
CA GLN A 7 -9.34 -14.30 15.54
C GLN A 7 -9.70 -15.19 16.74
N PRO A 8 -10.90 -15.09 17.32
CA PRO A 8 -11.32 -16.05 18.31
C PRO A 8 -11.42 -17.41 17.61
N ALA A 9 -10.37 -18.22 17.70
CA ALA A 9 -10.51 -19.65 17.60
C ALA A 9 -11.51 -20.02 18.71
N LEU A 10 -12.70 -20.47 18.32
CA LEU A 10 -13.70 -21.05 19.21
C LEU A 10 -13.12 -22.34 19.81
N SER A 11 -12.15 -22.18 20.72
CA SER A 11 -11.79 -23.20 21.69
C SER A 11 -12.87 -23.14 22.76
N MET A 12 -13.80 -24.08 22.67
CA MET A 12 -14.87 -24.29 23.64
C MET A 12 -14.28 -24.77 24.95
N ASN A 13 -13.74 -23.85 25.76
CA ASN A 13 -13.56 -23.98 27.21
C ASN A 13 -13.19 -22.61 27.82
N GLY A 14 -14.17 -21.69 27.82
CA GLY A 14 -14.07 -20.37 28.45
C GLY A 14 -15.41 -19.63 28.40
N SER A 15 -16.02 -19.44 29.58
CA SER A 15 -17.32 -18.85 29.90
C SER A 15 -18.05 -17.99 28.83
N ALA A 16 -19.31 -18.34 28.57
CA ALA A 16 -20.21 -17.69 27.60
C ALA A 16 -20.32 -16.15 27.70
N CYS A 17 -20.08 -15.57 28.88
CA CYS A 17 -20.08 -14.11 29.09
C CYS A 17 -18.90 -13.40 28.39
N GLN A 18 -17.73 -14.03 28.30
CA GLN A 18 -16.54 -13.46 27.65
C GLN A 18 -16.67 -13.47 26.13
N ALA A 19 -17.24 -14.55 25.57
CA ALA A 19 -17.55 -14.65 24.14
C ALA A 19 -18.60 -13.61 23.70
N SER A 20 -19.62 -13.37 24.52
CA SER A 20 -20.64 -12.33 24.27
C SER A 20 -20.06 -10.91 24.25
N THR A 21 -19.13 -10.62 25.17
CA THR A 21 -18.47 -9.31 25.25
C THR A 21 -17.56 -9.07 24.05
N ALA A 22 -16.76 -10.07 23.65
CA ALA A 22 -15.87 -9.98 22.49
C ALA A 22 -16.64 -9.79 21.17
N ALA A 23 -17.75 -10.51 20.98
CA ALA A 23 -18.62 -10.35 19.81
C ALA A 23 -19.26 -8.95 19.75
N SER A 24 -19.62 -8.39 20.91
CA SER A 24 -20.17 -7.03 21.00
C SER A 24 -19.12 -5.96 20.65
N HIS A 25 -17.88 -6.12 21.11
CA HIS A 25 -16.77 -5.24 20.76
C HIS A 25 -16.47 -5.29 19.25
N PHE A 26 -16.45 -6.49 18.67
CA PHE A 26 -16.23 -6.66 17.23
C PHE A 26 -17.27 -5.91 16.40
N LYS A 27 -18.57 -6.08 16.73
CA LYS A 27 -19.66 -5.34 16.07
C LYS A 27 -19.58 -3.82 16.27
N ALA A 28 -19.10 -3.35 17.42
CA ALA A 28 -18.88 -1.93 17.67
C ALA A 28 -17.79 -1.38 16.73
N VAL A 29 -16.68 -2.10 16.58
CA VAL A 29 -15.60 -1.74 15.65
C VAL A 29 -16.09 -1.73 14.21
N GLU A 30 -16.82 -2.76 13.77
CA GLU A 30 -17.38 -2.81 12.41
C GLU A 30 -18.28 -1.61 12.11
N ARG A 31 -19.17 -1.24 13.02
CA ARG A 31 -20.05 -0.07 12.87
C ARG A 31 -19.26 1.22 12.69
N VAL A 32 -18.21 1.40 13.47
CA VAL A 32 -17.34 2.57 13.35
C VAL A 32 -16.62 2.57 12.00
N ILE A 33 -16.11 1.43 11.55
CA ILE A 33 -15.45 1.33 10.24
C ILE A 33 -16.43 1.64 9.11
N THR A 34 -17.68 1.18 9.19
CA THR A 34 -18.72 1.54 8.22
C THR A 34 -18.92 3.06 8.20
N ALA A 35 -19.09 3.70 9.36
CA ALA A 35 -19.24 5.14 9.44
C ALA A 35 -18.01 5.90 8.89
N MET A 36 -16.79 5.42 9.16
CA MET A 36 -15.57 5.99 8.60
C MET A 36 -15.55 5.94 7.06
N ARG A 37 -16.04 4.84 6.47
CA ARG A 37 -16.10 4.67 5.01
C ARG A 37 -17.14 5.58 4.36
N GLU A 38 -18.24 5.85 5.05
CA GLU A 38 -19.32 6.72 4.58
C GLU A 38 -18.97 8.21 4.71
N ARG A 39 -18.08 8.57 5.65
CA ARG A 39 -17.78 9.96 6.05
C ARG A 39 -16.29 10.28 5.97
N LEU A 40 -15.67 9.97 4.84
CA LEU A 40 -14.22 10.10 4.65
C LEU A 40 -13.74 11.55 4.62
N ASP A 41 -14.55 12.46 4.12
CA ASP A 41 -14.31 13.90 3.97
C ASP A 41 -14.45 14.68 5.30
N GLU A 42 -15.14 14.11 6.28
CA GLU A 42 -15.39 14.76 7.56
C GLU A 42 -14.22 14.64 8.56
N PRO A 43 -13.97 15.65 9.42
CA PRO A 43 -12.99 15.57 10.50
C PRO A 43 -13.48 14.69 11.66
N LEU A 44 -13.34 13.37 11.55
CA LEU A 44 -13.73 12.42 12.61
C LEU A 44 -12.71 12.38 13.74
N SER A 45 -13.08 12.87 14.93
CA SER A 45 -12.28 12.78 16.15
C SER A 45 -12.39 11.41 16.82
N LEU A 46 -11.52 11.11 17.78
CA LEU A 46 -11.61 9.86 18.56
C LEU A 46 -12.92 9.81 19.36
N GLU A 47 -13.36 10.96 19.85
CA GLU A 47 -14.61 11.16 20.58
C GLU A 47 -15.84 10.85 19.72
N ASP A 48 -15.84 11.30 18.45
CA ASP A 48 -16.92 10.97 17.50
C ASP A 48 -17.02 9.46 17.25
N LEU A 49 -15.88 8.82 17.03
CA LEU A 49 -15.79 7.38 16.76
C LEU A 49 -16.23 6.56 17.97
N ALA A 50 -15.81 6.96 19.17
CA ALA A 50 -16.21 6.32 20.42
C ALA A 50 -17.71 6.48 20.69
N SER A 51 -18.29 7.63 20.32
CA SER A 51 -19.72 7.88 20.43
C SER A 51 -20.53 6.98 19.50
N ILE A 52 -20.05 6.73 18.27
CA ILE A 52 -20.65 5.75 17.33
C ILE A 52 -20.58 4.33 17.90
N ALA A 53 -19.47 3.98 18.57
CA ALA A 53 -19.29 2.69 19.24
C ALA A 53 -20.08 2.56 20.56
N ILE A 54 -20.64 3.64 21.10
CA ILE A 54 -21.36 3.69 22.40
C ILE A 54 -20.46 3.24 23.56
N ILE A 55 -19.20 3.67 23.57
CA ILE A 55 -18.23 3.38 24.64
C ILE A 55 -17.30 4.57 24.86
N SER A 56 -16.55 4.57 25.97
CA SER A 56 -15.62 5.67 26.24
C SER A 56 -14.46 5.72 25.23
N PRO A 57 -13.89 6.91 24.93
CA PRO A 57 -12.80 7.05 23.96
C PRO A 57 -11.59 6.18 24.23
N TYR A 58 -11.16 6.10 25.50
CA TYR A 58 -10.04 5.26 25.90
C TYR A 58 -10.32 3.76 25.70
N HIS A 59 -11.54 3.33 26.03
CA HIS A 59 -11.91 1.93 25.83
C HIS A 59 -12.02 1.60 24.34
N PHE A 60 -12.57 2.51 23.54
CA PHE A 60 -12.66 2.38 22.09
C PHE A 60 -11.29 2.22 21.42
N ASP A 61 -10.33 3.11 21.68
CA ASP A 61 -8.99 3.02 21.09
C ASP A 61 -8.33 1.67 21.42
N ARG A 62 -8.49 1.18 22.66
CA ARG A 62 -7.96 -0.12 23.06
C ARG A 62 -8.61 -1.28 22.31
N ILE A 63 -9.96 -1.35 22.27
CA ILE A 63 -10.63 -2.47 21.58
C ILE A 63 -10.37 -2.42 20.07
N PHE A 64 -10.33 -1.22 19.49
CA PHE A 64 -10.08 -1.05 18.06
C PHE A 64 -8.68 -1.56 17.69
N ARG A 65 -7.65 -1.20 18.45
CA ARG A 65 -6.29 -1.71 18.24
C ARG A 65 -6.20 -3.22 18.44
N GLN A 66 -6.94 -3.77 19.39
CA GLN A 66 -6.99 -5.22 19.61
C GLN A 66 -7.65 -5.96 18.45
N THR A 67 -8.66 -5.35 17.82
CA THR A 67 -9.41 -5.95 16.70
C THR A 67 -8.72 -5.74 15.35
N VAL A 68 -8.21 -4.54 15.08
CA VAL A 68 -7.70 -4.10 13.76
C VAL A 68 -6.17 -4.11 13.69
N GLY A 69 -5.49 -4.03 14.83
CA GLY A 69 -4.02 -4.00 14.91
C GLY A 69 -3.40 -2.59 14.78
N ILE A 70 -4.19 -1.57 14.41
CA ILE A 70 -3.74 -0.17 14.34
C ILE A 70 -4.68 0.81 15.05
N PRO A 71 -4.18 2.02 15.40
CA PRO A 71 -5.01 3.09 15.94
C PRO A 71 -6.12 3.53 14.97
N PRO A 72 -7.30 3.95 15.49
CA PRO A 72 -8.43 4.41 14.67
C PRO A 72 -8.06 5.51 13.68
N CYS A 73 -7.30 6.53 14.11
CA CYS A 73 -6.90 7.64 13.24
C CYS A 73 -6.00 7.18 12.07
N GLN A 74 -5.12 6.18 12.31
CA GLN A 74 -4.28 5.62 11.26
C GLN A 74 -5.11 4.81 10.26
N PHE A 75 -6.12 4.07 10.74
CA PHE A 75 -7.04 3.34 9.90
C PHE A 75 -7.89 4.28 9.03
N LEU A 76 -8.43 5.35 9.59
CA LEU A 76 -9.15 6.39 8.83
C LEU A 76 -8.25 7.02 7.76
N SER A 77 -7.01 7.38 8.11
CA SER A 77 -6.04 7.88 7.12
C SER A 77 -5.80 6.86 6.00
N ALA A 78 -5.72 5.57 6.32
CA ALA A 78 -5.55 4.53 5.32
C ALA A 78 -6.79 4.40 4.40
N LEU A 79 -8.00 4.48 4.96
CA LEU A 79 -9.24 4.50 4.16
C LEU A 79 -9.31 5.70 3.21
N ARG A 80 -8.90 6.89 3.67
CA ARG A 80 -8.84 8.09 2.82
C ARG A 80 -7.87 7.92 1.66
N ILE A 81 -6.69 7.36 1.90
CA ILE A 81 -5.73 7.07 0.83
C ILE A 81 -6.24 5.98 -0.11
N TRP A 82 -6.93 4.96 0.40
CA TRP A 82 -7.58 3.94 -0.43
C TRP A 82 -8.64 4.57 -1.36
N SER A 83 -9.49 5.44 -0.83
CA SER A 83 -10.48 6.18 -1.62
C SER A 83 -9.82 7.10 -2.64
N ALA A 84 -8.75 7.81 -2.24
CA ALA A 84 -7.98 8.65 -3.14
C ALA A 84 -7.38 7.84 -4.31
N LYS A 85 -6.87 6.64 -4.02
CA LYS A 85 -6.39 5.71 -5.06
C LYS A 85 -7.51 5.38 -6.05
N LYS A 86 -8.70 5.03 -5.55
CA LYS A 86 -9.88 4.76 -6.39
C LYS A 86 -10.21 5.96 -7.28
N LEU A 87 -10.38 7.15 -6.69
CA LEU A 87 -10.66 8.38 -7.43
C LEU A 87 -9.59 8.71 -8.48
N LEU A 88 -8.31 8.54 -8.16
CA LEU A 88 -7.21 8.79 -9.10
C LEU A 88 -7.25 7.88 -10.33
N LEU A 89 -7.75 6.65 -10.16
CA LEU A 89 -7.79 5.59 -11.17
C LEU A 89 -9.09 5.58 -11.98
N THR A 90 -10.22 6.00 -11.39
CA THR A 90 -11.53 5.94 -12.02
C THR A 90 -12.04 7.29 -12.55
N THR A 91 -11.45 8.41 -12.13
CA THR A 91 -11.93 9.75 -12.47
C THR A 91 -10.84 10.63 -13.11
N CYS A 92 -11.27 11.76 -13.67
CA CYS A 92 -10.41 12.80 -14.22
C CYS A 92 -10.07 13.92 -13.22
N LEU A 93 -10.46 13.80 -11.95
CA LEU A 93 -10.25 14.84 -10.92
C LEU A 93 -8.77 15.23 -10.78
N SER A 94 -8.48 16.49 -10.49
CA SER A 94 -7.10 16.90 -10.23
C SER A 94 -6.60 16.27 -8.92
N VAL A 95 -5.27 16.19 -8.73
CA VAL A 95 -4.72 15.68 -7.45
C VAL A 95 -5.16 16.56 -6.28
N THR A 96 -5.35 17.85 -6.53
CA THR A 96 -5.86 18.81 -5.55
C THR A 96 -7.32 18.53 -5.18
N ASP A 97 -8.18 18.28 -6.17
CA ASP A 97 -9.59 17.96 -5.90
C ASP A 97 -9.70 16.65 -5.12
N VAL A 98 -8.96 15.61 -5.53
CA VAL A 98 -8.92 14.33 -4.81
C VAL A 98 -8.45 14.50 -3.36
N CYS A 99 -7.48 15.39 -3.11
CA CYS A 99 -7.00 15.69 -1.76
C CYS A 99 -8.14 16.19 -0.85
N PHE A 100 -8.93 17.15 -1.34
CA PHE A 100 -10.04 17.71 -0.56
C PHE A 100 -11.23 16.75 -0.48
N GLU A 101 -11.54 16.03 -1.56
CA GLU A 101 -12.62 15.03 -1.63
C GLU A 101 -12.45 13.93 -0.57
N VAL A 102 -11.21 13.56 -0.23
CA VAL A 102 -10.92 12.55 0.80
C VAL A 102 -10.61 13.15 2.17
N GLY A 103 -10.95 14.42 2.41
CA GLY A 103 -10.89 15.05 3.73
C GLY A 103 -9.50 15.52 4.18
N TYR A 104 -8.56 15.73 3.26
CA TYR A 104 -7.29 16.40 3.57
C TYR A 104 -7.36 17.90 3.26
N ASN A 105 -6.95 18.72 4.22
CA ASN A 105 -6.94 20.18 4.08
C ASN A 105 -5.62 20.75 3.54
N SER A 106 -4.63 19.89 3.26
CA SER A 106 -3.31 20.31 2.78
C SER A 106 -2.78 19.31 1.77
N LEU A 107 -2.52 19.81 0.56
CA LEU A 107 -1.97 19.04 -0.55
C LEU A 107 -0.60 18.44 -0.23
N GLY A 108 0.26 19.18 0.46
CA GLY A 108 1.61 18.70 0.85
C GLY A 108 1.53 17.51 1.82
N THR A 109 0.65 17.61 2.82
CA THR A 109 0.39 16.52 3.78
C THR A 109 -0.19 15.29 3.07
N PHE A 110 -1.16 15.50 2.19
CA PHE A 110 -1.77 14.43 1.39
C PHE A 110 -0.73 13.72 0.52
N ILE A 111 0.05 14.45 -0.29
CA ILE A 111 1.05 13.84 -1.19
C ILE A 111 2.08 13.03 -0.41
N THR A 112 2.55 13.56 0.72
CA THR A 112 3.52 12.88 1.58
C THR A 112 2.95 11.57 2.12
N ARG A 113 1.74 11.62 2.70
CA ARG A 113 1.09 10.42 3.25
C ARG A 113 0.71 9.42 2.18
N PHE A 114 0.16 9.88 1.06
CA PHE A 114 -0.15 9.03 -0.08
C PHE A 114 1.10 8.28 -0.57
N THR A 115 2.21 9.00 -0.79
CA THR A 115 3.43 8.40 -1.32
C THR A 115 4.04 7.39 -0.34
N GLN A 116 4.03 7.70 0.96
CA GLN A 116 4.50 6.79 2.01
C GLN A 116 3.68 5.49 2.06
N LEU A 117 2.35 5.60 1.97
CA LEU A 117 1.44 4.47 2.15
C LEU A 117 1.24 3.64 0.87
N VAL A 118 1.30 4.25 -0.31
CA VAL A 118 1.11 3.58 -1.62
C VAL A 118 2.44 3.15 -2.23
N GLY A 119 3.55 3.83 -1.88
CA GLY A 119 4.87 3.65 -2.49
C GLY A 119 5.07 4.42 -3.79
N LEU A 120 4.04 5.09 -4.31
CA LEU A 120 4.05 5.89 -5.54
C LEU A 120 3.38 7.24 -5.29
N SER A 121 3.84 8.30 -5.97
CA SER A 121 3.14 9.58 -5.92
C SER A 121 1.80 9.53 -6.67
N PRO A 122 0.80 10.37 -6.32
CA PRO A 122 -0.51 10.37 -6.97
C PRO A 122 -0.43 10.49 -8.51
N ARG A 123 0.43 11.38 -9.01
CA ARG A 123 0.63 11.59 -10.45
C ARG A 123 1.27 10.37 -11.12
N ARG A 124 2.26 9.76 -10.46
CA ARG A 124 2.96 8.57 -10.98
C ARG A 124 2.00 7.39 -11.06
N LEU A 125 1.20 7.17 -10.03
CA LEU A 125 0.16 6.13 -10.03
C LEU A 125 -0.77 6.29 -11.24
N ARG A 126 -1.32 7.49 -11.44
CA ARG A 126 -2.25 7.78 -12.54
C ARG A 126 -1.60 7.55 -13.91
N ARG A 127 -0.34 7.95 -14.10
CA ARG A 127 0.40 7.74 -15.34
C ARG A 127 0.58 6.24 -15.62
N LEU A 128 1.12 5.50 -14.65
CA LEU A 128 1.35 4.06 -14.78
C LEU A 128 0.07 3.28 -15.02
N ALA A 129 -1.04 3.65 -14.39
CA ALA A 129 -2.32 3.01 -14.62
C ALA A 129 -2.85 3.22 -16.04
N LYS A 130 -2.60 4.39 -16.65
CA LYS A 130 -2.94 4.65 -18.06
C LYS A 130 -2.06 3.83 -19.00
N GLU A 131 -0.76 3.73 -18.71
CA GLU A 131 0.19 2.90 -19.47
C GLU A 131 -0.13 1.40 -19.33
N ALA A 132 -0.45 0.95 -18.11
CA ALA A 132 -0.79 -0.44 -17.81
C ALA A 132 -2.18 -0.85 -18.31
N ALA A 133 -3.10 0.10 -18.52
CA ALA A 133 -4.36 -0.17 -19.21
C ALA A 133 -4.16 -0.60 -20.68
N LEU A 134 -2.94 -0.48 -21.22
CA LEU A 134 -2.54 -0.99 -22.53
C LEU A 134 -1.85 -2.36 -22.45
N ILE A 135 -1.57 -2.86 -21.25
CA ILE A 135 -0.98 -4.19 -21.04
C ILE A 135 -2.13 -5.21 -21.05
N GLU A 136 -2.25 -5.97 -22.13
CA GLU A 136 -3.15 -7.12 -22.20
C GLU A 136 -2.78 -8.16 -21.13
N ILE A 137 -3.80 -8.80 -20.55
CA ILE A 137 -3.69 -9.92 -19.60
C ILE A 137 -2.72 -11.02 -20.12
N ASP A 138 -2.57 -11.14 -21.44
CA ASP A 138 -1.63 -12.06 -22.11
C ASP A 138 -0.16 -11.89 -21.65
N GLN A 139 0.25 -10.69 -21.25
CA GLN A 139 1.59 -10.44 -20.70
C GLN A 139 1.76 -11.02 -19.29
N LEU A 140 0.71 -11.05 -18.47
CA LEU A 140 0.74 -11.66 -17.13
C LEU A 140 0.80 -13.20 -17.23
N ASN A 141 0.12 -13.77 -18.23
CA ASN A 141 0.19 -15.20 -18.56
C ASN A 141 1.59 -15.62 -19.05
N ARG A 142 2.39 -14.72 -19.62
CA ARG A 142 3.79 -15.00 -20.03
C ARG A 142 4.79 -15.00 -18.88
N ILE A 143 4.40 -14.55 -17.69
CA ILE A 143 5.25 -14.57 -16.49
C ILE A 143 5.40 -16.00 -15.94
N ASP A 144 4.46 -16.89 -16.28
CA ASP A 144 4.30 -18.27 -15.78
C ASP A 144 5.47 -19.24 -16.07
N GLY A 145 6.54 -18.79 -16.75
CA GLY A 145 7.56 -19.70 -17.26
C GLY A 145 9.04 -19.32 -17.12
N ARG A 146 9.41 -18.15 -16.55
CA ARG A 146 10.85 -17.72 -16.58
C ARG A 146 11.57 -17.59 -15.25
N GLU A 147 10.91 -17.36 -14.12
CA GLU A 147 11.64 -17.04 -12.87
C GLU A 147 11.51 -18.08 -11.74
N THR A 148 10.57 -19.02 -11.82
CA THR A 148 10.44 -20.08 -10.79
C THR A 148 11.45 -21.23 -10.95
N SER A 149 12.24 -21.28 -12.03
CA SER A 149 13.09 -22.45 -12.34
C SER A 149 14.61 -22.20 -12.36
N GLN A 150 15.12 -21.02 -11.96
CA GLN A 150 16.58 -20.77 -11.95
C GLN A 150 17.13 -20.17 -10.64
N SER A 151 16.42 -20.28 -9.53
CA SER A 151 17.01 -19.96 -8.23
C SER A 151 17.84 -21.14 -7.70
N ARG A 152 19.12 -20.87 -7.41
CA ARG A 152 20.01 -21.80 -6.70
C ARG A 152 19.34 -22.29 -5.41
N PRO A 153 19.42 -23.57 -5.05
CA PRO A 153 18.94 -24.05 -3.75
C PRO A 153 19.69 -23.32 -2.64
N GLY A 154 18.99 -22.56 -1.78
CA GLY A 154 19.51 -22.17 -0.47
C GLY A 154 19.50 -20.69 -0.06
N SER A 155 18.96 -19.74 -0.83
CA SER A 155 18.80 -18.35 -0.35
C SER A 155 17.43 -17.77 -0.74
N GLY A 156 16.64 -17.35 0.25
CA GLY A 156 15.35 -16.70 0.05
C GLY A 156 14.23 -17.31 0.89
N ILE A 157 13.06 -16.68 0.84
CA ILE A 157 11.84 -17.17 1.50
C ILE A 157 11.04 -18.01 0.51
N THR A 158 10.72 -19.24 0.91
CA THR A 158 9.81 -20.14 0.19
C THR A 158 8.63 -20.47 1.08
N GLY A 159 7.43 -20.44 0.50
CA GLY A 159 6.22 -20.87 1.17
C GLY A 159 5.15 -21.29 0.17
N HIS A 160 4.02 -21.71 0.69
CA HIS A 160 2.85 -22.08 -0.10
C HIS A 160 1.67 -21.18 0.23
N VAL A 161 1.04 -20.63 -0.80
CA VAL A 161 -0.25 -19.94 -0.67
C VAL A 161 -1.36 -20.96 -0.92
N SER A 162 -2.16 -21.25 0.10
CA SER A 162 -3.33 -22.13 0.03
C SER A 162 -4.61 -21.36 0.34
N GLY A 163 -5.76 -21.99 0.12
CA GLY A 163 -7.07 -21.46 0.49
C GLY A 163 -8.13 -22.52 0.28
N ASN A 164 -9.18 -22.50 1.11
CA ASN A 164 -10.31 -23.44 0.98
C ASN A 164 -11.26 -23.06 -0.17
N GLU A 165 -11.11 -21.86 -0.73
CA GLU A 165 -11.95 -21.34 -1.80
C GLU A 165 -11.20 -21.37 -3.13
N ASN A 166 -11.92 -21.77 -4.17
CA ASN A 166 -11.39 -22.01 -5.51
C ASN A 166 -11.17 -20.68 -6.25
N ILE A 167 -10.21 -19.87 -5.78
CA ILE A 167 -9.71 -18.73 -6.57
C ILE A 167 -8.69 -19.23 -7.57
N ASP A 168 -9.04 -19.09 -8.85
CA ASP A 168 -8.12 -19.19 -9.97
C ASP A 168 -7.87 -17.78 -10.50
N GLY A 169 -6.65 -17.29 -10.30
CA GLY A 169 -6.26 -15.93 -10.67
C GLY A 169 -5.02 -15.40 -9.98
N PRO A 170 -4.50 -14.26 -10.45
CA PRO A 170 -3.19 -13.77 -10.08
C PRO A 170 -3.09 -13.55 -8.57
N THR A 171 -2.01 -14.06 -8.00
CA THR A 171 -1.72 -13.99 -6.57
C THR A 171 -0.42 -13.26 -6.35
N PHE A 172 -0.50 -12.16 -5.63
CA PHE A 172 0.65 -11.33 -5.28
C PHE A 172 1.08 -11.68 -3.86
N VAL A 173 2.37 -11.97 -3.67
CA VAL A 173 2.97 -12.18 -2.35
C VAL A 173 3.96 -11.05 -2.09
N GLY A 174 3.85 -10.39 -0.95
CA GLY A 174 4.72 -9.29 -0.55
C GLY A 174 5.28 -9.49 0.86
N LEU A 175 6.53 -9.07 1.05
CA LEU A 175 7.19 -9.02 2.35
C LEU A 175 7.28 -7.58 2.84
N PHE A 176 6.74 -7.35 4.03
CA PHE A 176 6.64 -6.02 4.63
C PHE A 176 7.46 -5.95 5.93
N PRO A 177 8.02 -4.78 6.26
CA PRO A 177 8.72 -4.57 7.53
C PRO A 177 7.75 -4.45 8.72
N ALA A 178 6.45 -4.35 8.47
CA ALA A 178 5.40 -4.14 9.47
C ALA A 178 4.23 -5.09 9.22
N PRO A 179 3.43 -5.42 10.26
CA PRO A 179 2.28 -6.33 10.15
C PRO A 179 1.12 -5.78 9.32
N ILE A 180 1.25 -4.60 8.73
CA ILE A 180 0.23 -4.00 7.87
C ILE A 180 0.88 -3.63 6.54
N PRO A 181 0.27 -3.98 5.39
CA PRO A 181 0.87 -3.79 4.07
C PRO A 181 0.77 -2.33 3.66
N GLN A 182 1.68 -1.51 4.20
CA GLN A 182 1.82 -0.09 3.85
C GLN A 182 3.16 0.13 3.14
N GLY A 183 3.13 0.95 2.11
CA GLY A 183 4.31 1.32 1.32
C GLY A 183 4.77 0.23 0.36
N ARG A 184 5.99 0.40 -0.16
CA ARG A 184 6.59 -0.57 -1.08
C ARG A 184 7.03 -1.81 -0.29
N PRO A 185 6.69 -3.04 -0.74
CA PRO A 185 7.22 -4.25 -0.13
C PRO A 185 8.74 -4.27 -0.28
N LEU A 186 9.43 -4.89 0.68
CA LEU A 186 10.88 -5.09 0.59
C LEU A 186 11.23 -6.10 -0.52
N ALA A 187 10.38 -7.10 -0.69
CA ALA A 187 10.45 -8.04 -1.80
C ALA A 187 9.07 -8.64 -2.09
N CYS A 188 8.84 -9.14 -3.30
CA CYS A 188 7.56 -9.68 -3.70
C CYS A 188 7.69 -10.76 -4.77
N ALA A 189 6.66 -11.59 -4.90
CA ALA A 189 6.50 -12.58 -5.96
C ALA A 189 5.10 -12.45 -6.59
N LEU A 190 5.00 -12.87 -7.85
CA LEU A 190 3.75 -12.96 -8.60
C LEU A 190 3.54 -14.40 -9.04
N LEU A 191 2.36 -14.93 -8.72
CA LEU A 191 1.89 -16.23 -9.17
C LEU A 191 0.68 -16.02 -10.07
N THR A 192 0.48 -16.92 -11.04
CA THR A 192 -0.72 -16.96 -11.89
C THR A 192 -1.95 -17.50 -11.15
N ARG A 193 -1.72 -18.31 -10.12
CA ARG A 193 -2.73 -18.83 -9.19
C ARG A 193 -2.13 -19.11 -7.80
N PRO A 194 -2.92 -19.29 -6.74
CA PRO A 194 -2.40 -19.71 -5.44
C PRO A 194 -1.54 -20.98 -5.56
N GLY A 195 -0.39 -21.00 -4.89
CA GLY A 195 0.55 -22.11 -4.95
C GLY A 195 1.89 -21.80 -4.29
N PHE A 196 2.94 -22.53 -4.66
CA PHE A 196 4.30 -22.31 -4.17
C PHE A 196 4.87 -20.99 -4.67
N TYR A 197 5.48 -20.23 -3.78
CA TYR A 197 6.21 -19.01 -4.11
C TYR A 197 7.65 -19.07 -3.60
N HIS A 198 8.53 -18.34 -4.29
CA HIS A 198 9.91 -18.11 -3.88
C HIS A 198 10.25 -16.63 -4.04
N ILE A 199 10.81 -16.04 -3.00
CA ILE A 199 11.36 -14.68 -3.03
C ILE A 199 12.86 -14.79 -2.74
N PRO A 200 13.72 -14.64 -3.76
CA PRO A 200 15.16 -14.82 -3.62
C PRO A 200 15.84 -13.61 -2.95
N PHE A 201 17.10 -13.79 -2.52
CA PHE A 201 18.01 -12.72 -2.10
C PHE A 201 17.46 -11.76 -1.03
N ILE A 202 17.05 -12.33 0.11
CA ILE A 202 16.52 -11.57 1.24
C ILE A 202 17.60 -11.39 2.30
N GLU A 203 17.77 -10.16 2.76
CA GLU A 203 18.67 -9.82 3.87
C GLU A 203 18.13 -10.36 5.20
N ASP A 204 19.03 -10.56 6.16
CA ASP A 204 18.62 -10.91 7.52
C ASP A 204 17.70 -9.85 8.11
N GLY A 205 16.61 -10.28 8.74
CA GLY A 205 15.57 -9.37 9.19
C GLY A 205 14.28 -10.04 9.64
N ILE A 206 13.32 -9.22 10.02
CA ILE A 206 11.98 -9.62 10.46
C ILE A 206 10.99 -9.11 9.42
N TYR A 207 10.23 -10.02 8.83
CA TYR A 207 9.32 -9.73 7.74
C TYR A 207 7.91 -10.21 8.07
N TYR A 208 6.92 -9.54 7.49
CA TYR A 208 5.52 -9.95 7.55
C TYR A 208 5.09 -10.30 6.13
N ALA A 209 4.82 -11.58 5.91
CA ALA A 209 4.41 -12.08 4.61
C ALA A 209 2.90 -11.90 4.45
N MET A 210 2.49 -11.41 3.28
CA MET A 210 1.09 -11.24 2.94
C MET A 210 0.84 -11.61 1.49
N ALA A 211 -0.33 -12.20 1.23
CA ALA A 211 -0.79 -12.48 -0.11
C ALA A 211 -2.13 -11.82 -0.38
N ALA A 212 -2.31 -11.35 -1.62
CA ALA A 212 -3.57 -10.91 -2.16
C ALA A 212 -3.82 -11.67 -3.47
N ALA A 213 -4.89 -12.47 -3.49
CA ALA A 213 -5.33 -13.22 -4.65
C ALA A 213 -6.61 -12.60 -5.22
N PHE A 214 -6.69 -12.56 -6.54
CA PHE A 214 -7.82 -11.98 -7.28
C PHE A 214 -8.38 -13.03 -8.22
N PRO A 215 -9.71 -13.08 -8.44
CA PRO A 215 -10.26 -13.88 -9.53
C PRO A 215 -9.78 -13.33 -10.87
N TRP A 216 -9.66 -14.20 -11.88
CA TRP A 216 -9.56 -13.73 -13.25
C TRP A 216 -10.76 -12.87 -13.61
N SER A 217 -10.50 -11.71 -14.19
CA SER A 217 -11.52 -10.74 -14.58
C SER A 217 -11.23 -10.25 -15.99
N GLU A 218 -12.30 -10.06 -16.77
CA GLU A 218 -12.23 -9.46 -18.12
C GLU A 218 -11.78 -7.99 -18.07
N TYR A 219 -11.81 -7.37 -16.89
CA TYR A 219 -11.43 -5.98 -16.65
C TYR A 219 -10.12 -5.91 -15.84
N PRO A 220 -8.94 -5.92 -16.49
CA PRO A 220 -7.65 -5.90 -15.79
C PRO A 220 -7.46 -4.68 -14.87
N LYS A 221 -8.27 -3.62 -15.06
CA LYS A 221 -8.33 -2.48 -14.13
C LYS A 221 -8.76 -2.87 -12.71
N ALA A 222 -9.52 -3.94 -12.55
CA ALA A 222 -9.93 -4.45 -11.23
C ALA A 222 -8.72 -4.81 -10.35
N LEU A 223 -7.62 -5.27 -10.95
CA LEU A 223 -6.36 -5.55 -10.24
C LEU A 223 -5.74 -4.27 -9.63
N PHE A 224 -5.96 -3.10 -10.24
CA PHE A 224 -5.46 -1.82 -9.73
C PHE A 224 -6.40 -1.21 -8.69
N LEU A 225 -7.71 -1.42 -8.85
CA LEU A 225 -8.72 -0.90 -7.93
C LEU A 225 -8.76 -1.68 -6.61
N MET A 226 -8.33 -2.95 -6.62
CA MET A 226 -8.31 -3.84 -5.44
C MET A 226 -9.64 -3.78 -4.68
N GLU A 227 -10.76 -3.91 -5.41
CA GLU A 227 -12.08 -3.93 -4.78
C GLU A 227 -12.22 -5.19 -3.92
N SER A 228 -12.55 -4.99 -2.64
CA SER A 228 -12.34 -5.98 -1.58
C SER A 228 -13.31 -7.16 -1.61
N GLY A 229 -14.39 -7.10 -2.39
CA GLY A 229 -15.47 -8.10 -2.31
C GLY A 229 -15.04 -9.49 -2.82
N GLU A 230 -14.24 -9.53 -3.87
CA GLU A 230 -13.84 -10.79 -4.52
C GLU A 230 -12.38 -11.18 -4.24
N MET A 231 -11.59 -10.25 -3.70
CA MET A 231 -10.21 -10.51 -3.31
C MET A 231 -10.15 -11.46 -2.11
N ARG A 232 -9.09 -12.28 -2.07
CA ARG A 232 -8.73 -13.07 -0.88
C ARG A 232 -7.39 -12.62 -0.35
N LEU A 233 -7.31 -12.53 0.97
CA LEU A 233 -6.15 -12.05 1.70
C LEU A 233 -5.58 -13.15 2.56
N ALA A 234 -4.25 -13.18 2.64
CA ALA A 234 -3.53 -13.96 3.63
C ALA A 234 -2.50 -13.06 4.31
N THR A 235 -2.34 -13.25 5.62
CA THR A 235 -1.30 -12.59 6.42
C THR A 235 -0.65 -13.66 7.27
N SER A 236 0.68 -13.63 7.40
CA SER A 236 1.38 -14.57 8.27
C SER A 236 0.95 -14.39 9.73
N ALA A 237 0.68 -15.49 10.43
CA ALA A 237 0.25 -15.45 11.84
C ALA A 237 1.35 -14.96 12.79
N SER A 238 2.60 -15.09 12.36
CA SER A 238 3.83 -14.68 13.02
C SER A 238 4.78 -14.08 11.98
N PRO A 239 5.72 -13.21 12.38
CA PRO A 239 6.73 -12.71 11.46
C PRO A 239 7.62 -13.85 10.95
N THR A 240 8.02 -13.73 9.69
CA THR A 240 9.06 -14.53 9.05
C THR A 240 10.42 -13.96 9.43
N VAL A 241 11.22 -14.73 10.17
CA VAL A 241 12.56 -14.31 10.60
C VAL A 241 13.58 -14.93 9.67
N VAL A 242 14.44 -14.08 9.09
CA VAL A 242 15.58 -14.50 8.27
C VAL A 242 16.85 -14.22 9.06
N LYS A 243 17.66 -15.26 9.26
CA LYS A 243 18.93 -15.16 9.99
C LYS A 243 19.98 -16.04 9.33
N ASN A 244 21.17 -15.49 9.09
CA ASN A 244 22.24 -16.11 8.33
C ASN A 244 21.76 -16.65 6.97
N GLY A 245 20.87 -15.89 6.30
CA GLY A 245 20.28 -16.27 5.02
C GLY A 245 19.30 -17.45 5.08
N ARG A 246 18.90 -17.91 6.27
CA ARG A 246 17.94 -19.00 6.49
C ARG A 246 16.65 -18.50 7.12
N VAL A 247 15.54 -19.08 6.69
CA VAL A 247 14.22 -18.81 7.24
C VAL A 247 14.00 -19.66 8.50
N GLU A 248 13.79 -19.02 9.65
CA GLU A 248 13.59 -19.71 10.93
C GLU A 248 12.12 -20.10 11.17
N THR A 249 11.17 -19.36 10.61
CA THR A 249 9.73 -19.57 10.80
C THR A 249 9.00 -19.81 9.48
N GLY A 250 8.02 -20.73 9.48
CA GLY A 250 7.24 -21.05 8.30
C GLY A 250 6.60 -19.81 7.65
N SER A 251 6.53 -19.81 6.32
CA SER A 251 6.04 -18.66 5.52
C SER A 251 4.79 -19.00 4.71
N ASP A 252 4.12 -20.10 5.06
CA ASP A 252 2.88 -20.51 4.41
C ASP A 252 1.75 -19.52 4.72
N LEU A 253 0.89 -19.30 3.73
CA LEU A 253 -0.14 -18.29 3.74
C LEU A 253 -1.48 -18.93 3.39
N VAL A 254 -2.48 -18.71 4.24
CA VAL A 254 -3.84 -19.22 4.03
C VAL A 254 -4.77 -18.08 3.67
N LEU A 255 -5.28 -18.12 2.44
CA LEU A 255 -6.22 -17.15 1.89
C LEU A 255 -7.58 -17.27 2.59
N ARG A 256 -8.14 -16.10 2.91
CA ARG A 256 -9.49 -15.93 3.43
C ARG A 256 -10.18 -14.72 2.78
N PRO A 257 -11.51 -14.63 2.84
CA PRO A 257 -12.23 -13.41 2.50
C PRO A 257 -11.69 -12.18 3.25
N ALA A 258 -11.63 -11.05 2.55
CA ALA A 258 -11.34 -9.77 3.17
C ALA A 258 -12.48 -9.39 4.12
N GLN A 259 -12.13 -8.96 5.33
CA GLN A 259 -13.04 -8.53 6.38
C GLN A 259 -13.06 -7.00 6.46
N LEU A 260 -14.14 -6.44 7.02
CA LEU A 260 -14.25 -5.00 7.22
C LEU A 260 -13.13 -4.44 8.11
N THR A 261 -12.69 -5.24 9.07
CA THR A 261 -11.61 -4.96 10.02
C THR A 261 -10.21 -5.11 9.42
N ASP A 262 -10.07 -5.64 8.21
CA ASP A 262 -8.78 -5.64 7.53
C ASP A 262 -8.38 -4.21 7.16
N PRO A 263 -7.16 -3.76 7.51
CA PRO A 263 -6.63 -2.52 6.98
C PRO A 263 -6.69 -2.53 5.45
N PRO A 264 -7.06 -1.40 4.80
CA PRO A 264 -7.13 -1.36 3.35
C PRO A 264 -5.74 -1.61 2.76
N ILE A 265 -5.68 -2.43 1.70
CA ILE A 265 -4.44 -2.67 0.98
C ILE A 265 -4.16 -1.49 0.05
N LEU A 266 -3.12 -0.73 0.40
CA LEU A 266 -2.73 0.49 -0.32
C LEU A 266 -1.64 0.23 -1.35
N VAL A 267 -0.91 -0.87 -1.20
CA VAL A 267 0.20 -1.27 -2.07
C VAL A 267 -0.34 -1.62 -3.45
N THR A 268 0.26 -1.04 -4.50
CA THR A 268 -0.12 -1.35 -5.88
C THR A 268 0.88 -2.34 -6.49
N LEU A 269 0.92 -3.56 -5.92
CA LEU A 269 1.88 -4.62 -6.29
C LEU A 269 1.98 -4.89 -7.80
N PRO A 270 0.88 -4.98 -8.59
CA PRO A 270 0.99 -5.16 -10.03
C PRO A 270 1.81 -4.07 -10.73
N LEU A 271 1.64 -2.80 -10.34
CA LEU A 271 2.40 -1.69 -10.94
C LEU A 271 3.85 -1.64 -10.45
N LEU A 272 4.11 -1.99 -9.19
CA LEU A 272 5.47 -2.04 -8.66
C LEU A 272 6.28 -3.17 -9.30
N LEU A 273 5.62 -4.28 -9.60
CA LEU A 273 6.20 -5.39 -10.35
C LEU A 273 6.49 -4.98 -11.80
N SER A 274 5.55 -4.35 -12.51
CA SER A 274 5.78 -3.91 -13.89
C SER A 274 6.94 -2.91 -14.02
N GLU A 275 7.16 -2.04 -13.04
CA GLU A 275 8.36 -1.18 -12.97
C GLU A 275 9.65 -1.99 -12.82
N SER A 276 9.63 -3.03 -11.98
CA SER A 276 10.79 -3.87 -11.70
C SER A 276 11.14 -4.74 -12.92
N PHE A 277 10.13 -5.25 -13.64
CA PHE A 277 10.32 -5.99 -14.89
C PHE A 277 10.73 -5.10 -16.07
N GLY A 278 10.19 -3.88 -16.18
CA GLY A 278 10.58 -2.91 -17.21
C GLY A 278 12.05 -2.47 -17.06
N ALA A 279 12.52 -2.31 -15.83
CA ALA A 279 13.92 -2.01 -15.53
C ALA A 279 14.87 -3.19 -15.87
N ALA A 280 14.40 -4.43 -15.76
CA ALA A 280 15.16 -5.62 -16.16
C ALA A 280 15.26 -5.73 -17.70
N ARG A 281 14.19 -5.37 -18.43
CA ARG A 281 14.17 -5.37 -19.90
C ARG A 281 15.20 -4.40 -20.51
N ASN A 282 15.33 -3.21 -19.94
CA ASN A 282 16.37 -2.22 -20.30
C ASN A 282 17.80 -2.62 -19.93
N ARG A 283 17.98 -3.72 -19.17
CA ARG A 283 19.30 -4.24 -18.80
C ARG A 283 19.73 -5.45 -19.65
N VAL A 284 18.78 -6.10 -20.31
CA VAL A 284 19.03 -7.24 -21.23
C VAL A 284 19.23 -6.74 -22.68
N GLU A 285 18.62 -5.61 -23.05
CA GLU A 285 19.00 -4.88 -24.27
C GLU A 285 20.19 -3.96 -23.94
N GLY A 286 21.41 -4.50 -24.03
CA GLY A 286 22.61 -3.66 -24.24
C GLY A 286 22.43 -2.78 -25.49
N PRO A 287 23.25 -1.74 -25.69
CA PRO A 287 23.10 -0.84 -26.83
C PRO A 287 23.26 -1.65 -28.12
N GLY A 288 22.15 -1.94 -28.79
CA GLY A 288 22.16 -2.66 -30.07
C GLY A 288 22.87 -1.82 -31.13
N PRO A 289 23.68 -2.44 -32.01
CA PRO A 289 24.41 -1.70 -33.01
C PRO A 289 23.44 -1.29 -34.13
N GLY A 290 23.13 0.00 -34.18
CA GLY A 290 22.49 0.63 -35.33
C GLY A 290 20.99 0.86 -35.20
N SER A 291 20.63 2.04 -34.69
CA SER A 291 19.69 2.90 -35.42
C SER A 291 19.91 4.37 -35.03
N PRO A 292 19.85 5.32 -35.98
CA PRO A 292 20.26 6.70 -35.78
C PRO A 292 19.09 7.54 -35.26
N ALA A 293 19.27 8.17 -34.11
CA ALA A 293 18.53 9.38 -33.75
C ALA A 293 19.43 10.25 -32.88
N GLN A 294 20.09 11.18 -33.56
CA GLN A 294 20.83 12.28 -32.98
C GLN A 294 19.88 13.27 -32.28
N SER A 295 20.48 14.01 -31.34
CA SER A 295 20.11 15.34 -30.85
C SER A 295 18.74 15.52 -30.21
N ILE A 296 18.70 15.55 -28.87
CA ILE A 296 18.28 16.74 -28.09
C ILE A 296 19.00 16.69 -26.72
N ILE A 297 20.26 17.11 -26.66
CA ILE A 297 20.84 17.73 -25.45
C ILE A 297 21.71 18.88 -25.95
N GLY A 298 21.22 20.10 -25.74
CA GLY A 298 21.90 21.31 -26.15
C GLY A 298 21.09 22.55 -25.84
N GLU A 299 20.72 22.75 -24.57
CA GLU A 299 20.60 24.09 -23.99
C GLU A 299 20.41 24.05 -22.48
N MET A 300 20.87 25.10 -21.81
CA MET A 300 20.87 25.35 -20.36
C MET A 300 22.04 24.78 -19.55
N ALA A 301 23.24 25.27 -19.85
CA ALA A 301 24.14 25.79 -18.82
C ALA A 301 25.19 26.74 -19.46
N SER A 302 24.86 28.03 -19.58
CA SER A 302 25.90 29.07 -19.65
C SER A 302 25.36 30.40 -19.13
N SER A 303 26.14 30.95 -18.20
CA SER A 303 26.35 32.38 -17.96
C SER A 303 25.15 33.25 -17.60
N ALA A 304 24.85 33.33 -16.30
CA ALA A 304 24.41 34.58 -15.68
C ALA A 304 25.50 35.02 -14.69
N GLY A 305 26.41 35.85 -15.19
CA GLY A 305 27.48 36.48 -14.42
C GLY A 305 27.99 37.72 -15.17
N GLU A 306 27.82 38.86 -14.51
CA GLU A 306 28.44 40.18 -14.75
C GLU A 306 27.76 41.19 -15.68
N GLY A 307 27.39 42.33 -15.07
CA GLY A 307 27.79 43.63 -15.60
C GLY A 307 26.66 44.64 -15.88
N LEU A 308 26.20 45.37 -14.85
CA LEU A 308 25.93 46.81 -15.02
C LEU A 308 25.83 47.53 -13.65
N ARG A 309 26.69 48.54 -13.48
CA ARG A 309 26.59 49.58 -12.43
C ARG A 309 25.31 50.40 -12.63
N PRO A 310 24.85 51.11 -11.59
CA PRO A 310 25.10 52.56 -11.63
C PRO A 310 25.48 53.17 -10.27
N ASP A 311 26.46 54.07 -10.33
CA ASP A 311 26.62 55.18 -9.40
C ASP A 311 25.46 56.18 -9.60
N ALA A 312 24.78 56.58 -8.52
CA ALA A 312 24.27 57.95 -8.34
C ALA A 312 23.75 58.15 -6.91
N GLN A 313 24.34 59.14 -6.25
CA GLN A 313 24.00 59.71 -4.95
C GLN A 313 22.61 60.37 -4.99
N PHE A 314 21.81 60.28 -3.91
CA PHE A 314 21.23 61.47 -3.27
C PHE A 314 20.61 61.18 -1.89
N GLU A 315 21.22 61.82 -0.89
CA GLU A 315 20.68 62.48 0.31
C GLU A 315 19.73 61.82 1.33
N ARG A 316 20.12 62.10 2.57
CA ARG A 316 19.46 61.90 3.85
C ARG A 316 18.18 62.74 3.98
N ARG A 317 17.18 62.24 4.73
CA ARG A 317 16.74 62.84 6.01
C ARG A 317 15.74 61.96 6.76
N PRO A 318 15.79 61.92 8.11
CA PRO A 318 14.88 61.15 8.98
C PRO A 318 13.82 62.05 9.66
N VAL A 319 12.62 61.54 9.96
CA VAL A 319 11.71 62.01 11.05
C VAL A 319 10.72 60.87 11.37
N THR A 320 10.76 60.16 12.51
CA THR A 320 10.13 60.37 13.85
C THR A 320 8.64 59.99 13.98
N GLY A 321 8.34 59.08 14.92
CA GLY A 321 7.06 58.95 15.67
C GLY A 321 5.87 58.32 14.92
N VAL A 322 4.88 57.64 15.51
CA VAL A 322 4.34 57.58 16.89
C VAL A 322 3.53 56.26 17.05
N GLN A 323 3.40 55.80 18.29
CA GLN A 323 2.58 54.69 18.81
C GLN A 323 1.09 54.78 18.42
N VAL A 324 0.37 53.65 18.31
CA VAL A 324 -0.53 53.01 19.29
C VAL A 324 -0.90 51.63 18.75
#